data_AF-A0A0J6SI68-F1
#
_entry.id   AF-A0A0J6SI68-F1
#
_cell.length_a   1.000
_cell.length_b   1.000
_cell.length_c   1.000
_cell.angle_alpha   90.00
_cell.angle_beta   90.00
_cell.angle_gamma   90.00
#
_symmetry.space_group_name_H-M   'P 1'
#
loop_
_entity.id
_entity.type
_entity.pdbx_description
1 polymer ?
#
loop_
_entity_poly.entity_id
_entity_poly.type
_entity_poly.pdbx_seq_one_letter_code
_entity_poly.pdbx_strand_id
1 'polypeptide(L)'
;MFLPISNSRHVAVAEGGLTRVVAIADLAASLGVDALIRLHGEDFSGLAGLGRDLVHFNLERTINRAGLRYALLPILRPGHRRPGGAEELPVLDPTRFRTGLCVAVCQRVPLAAVAPGLFNASLPTIRDADALAAALVRRYAGLFPDLDPAALAARGCAITRLRLDD
;
A
#
# COMPACT_ATOMS: atom_id res chain seq x y z
N MET A 1 6.63 4.11 20.41
CA MET A 1 5.59 3.07 20.25
C MET A 1 5.68 2.54 18.82
N PHE A 2 5.98 1.25 18.63
CA PHE A 2 6.02 0.64 17.28
C PHE A 2 4.59 0.42 16.79
N LEU A 3 4.30 0.82 15.55
CA LEU A 3 2.99 0.50 14.97
C LEU A 3 2.88 -1.01 14.79
N PRO A 4 1.72 -1.61 15.11
CA PRO A 4 1.42 -2.93 14.61
C PRO A 4 1.37 -2.82 13.09
N ILE A 5 2.21 -3.60 12.41
CA ILE A 5 2.12 -3.81 10.96
C ILE A 5 0.81 -4.58 10.78
N SER A 6 -0.29 -3.83 10.59
CA SER A 6 -1.66 -4.35 10.54
C SER A 6 -1.72 -5.67 9.78
N ASN A 7 -2.32 -6.68 10.43
CA ASN A 7 -2.37 -8.10 10.07
C ASN A 7 -1.41 -8.51 8.94
N SER A 8 -0.12 -8.59 9.29
CA SER A 8 0.96 -9.00 8.38
C SER A 8 0.84 -10.43 7.86
N ARG A 9 -0.12 -11.23 8.35
CA ARG A 9 -0.23 -12.66 8.03
C ARG A 9 -1.50 -13.05 7.28
N HIS A 10 -2.60 -12.31 7.41
CA HIS A 10 -3.89 -12.70 6.83
C HIS A 10 -4.61 -11.52 6.18
N VAL A 11 -5.43 -11.84 5.18
CA VAL A 11 -6.35 -10.91 4.50
C VAL A 11 -7.63 -11.64 4.16
N ALA A 12 -8.70 -10.88 3.91
CA ALA A 12 -9.90 -11.41 3.29
C ALA A 12 -9.81 -11.25 1.77
N VAL A 13 -10.30 -12.23 1.02
CA VAL A 13 -10.42 -12.17 -0.46
C VAL A 13 -11.86 -12.39 -0.88
N ALA A 14 -12.32 -11.63 -1.88
CA ALA A 14 -13.60 -11.84 -2.53
C ALA A 14 -13.48 -12.90 -3.62
N GLU A 15 -14.28 -13.96 -3.55
CA GLU A 15 -14.27 -15.07 -4.51
C GLU A 15 -15.71 -15.61 -4.66
N GLY A 16 -16.24 -15.60 -5.89
CA GLY A 16 -17.56 -16.17 -6.18
C GLY A 16 -18.73 -15.55 -5.39
N GLY A 17 -18.65 -14.26 -5.05
CA GLY A 17 -19.68 -13.57 -4.24
C GLY A 17 -19.55 -13.80 -2.73
N LEU A 18 -18.58 -14.59 -2.27
CA LEU A 18 -18.26 -14.81 -0.87
C LEU A 18 -16.95 -14.13 -0.48
N THR A 19 -16.73 -13.98 0.82
CA THR A 19 -15.44 -13.52 1.38
C THR A 19 -14.83 -14.65 2.19
N ARG A 20 -13.57 -14.99 1.92
CA ARG A 20 -12.79 -15.95 2.73
C ARG A 20 -11.52 -15.33 3.27
N VAL A 21 -11.09 -15.76 4.45
CA VAL A 21 -9.82 -15.35 5.05
C VAL A 21 -8.72 -16.32 4.60
N VAL A 22 -7.60 -15.77 4.15
CA VAL A 22 -6.44 -16.54 3.66
C VAL A 22 -5.15 -15.99 4.26
N ALA A 23 -4.11 -16.83 4.33
CA ALA A 23 -2.78 -16.34 4.64
C ALA A 23 -2.23 -15.53 3.46
N ILE A 24 -1.51 -14.45 3.76
CA ILE A 24 -0.88 -13.59 2.75
C ILE A 24 0.16 -14.37 1.94
N ALA A 25 0.90 -15.27 2.59
CA ALA A 25 1.91 -16.10 1.94
C ALA A 25 1.29 -17.04 0.89
N ASP A 26 0.17 -17.69 1.23
CA ASP A 26 -0.53 -18.60 0.31
C ASP A 26 -1.11 -17.83 -0.88
N LEU A 27 -1.67 -16.64 -0.63
CA LEU A 27 -2.18 -15.78 -1.70
C LEU A 27 -1.04 -15.31 -2.62
N ALA A 28 0.10 -14.87 -2.07
CA ALA A 28 1.27 -14.49 -2.86
C ALA A 28 1.78 -15.66 -3.72
N ALA A 29 1.88 -16.85 -3.13
CA ALA A 29 2.28 -18.06 -3.83
C ALA A 29 1.31 -18.40 -4.98
N SER A 30 -0.01 -18.31 -4.77
CA SER A 30 -1.00 -18.56 -5.83
C SER A 30 -0.93 -17.57 -6.99
N LEU A 31 -0.41 -16.36 -6.75
CA LEU A 31 -0.21 -15.32 -7.76
C LEU A 31 1.20 -15.36 -8.39
N GLY A 32 2.05 -16.30 -7.97
CA GLY A 32 3.41 -16.43 -8.48
C GLY A 32 4.34 -15.27 -8.12
N VAL A 33 4.12 -14.63 -6.97
CA VAL A 33 4.91 -13.49 -6.48
C VAL A 33 5.43 -13.74 -5.06
N ASP A 34 6.40 -12.94 -4.63
CA ASP A 34 6.98 -13.06 -3.29
C ASP A 34 6.12 -12.39 -2.20
N ALA A 35 5.42 -11.31 -2.56
CA ALA A 35 4.65 -10.51 -1.61
C ALA A 35 3.55 -9.66 -2.29
N LEU A 36 2.73 -9.01 -1.46
CA LEU A 36 1.57 -8.24 -1.92
C LEU A 36 1.71 -6.75 -1.57
N ILE A 37 1.37 -5.88 -2.52
CA ILE A 37 1.11 -4.46 -2.29
C ILE A 37 -0.39 -4.23 -2.46
N ARG A 38 -1.03 -3.71 -1.41
CA ARG A 38 -2.48 -3.49 -1.36
C ARG A 38 -2.76 -2.02 -1.61
N LEU A 39 -3.56 -1.73 -2.64
CA LEU A 39 -3.89 -0.36 -3.04
C LEU A 39 -5.37 -0.11 -2.82
N HIS A 40 -5.75 1.09 -2.38
CA HIS A 40 -7.16 1.48 -2.42
C HIS A 40 -7.66 1.45 -3.87
N GLY A 41 -8.96 1.18 -4.08
CA GLY A 41 -9.51 1.02 -5.43
C GLY A 41 -9.22 2.19 -6.39
N GLU A 42 -9.25 3.42 -5.88
CA GLU A 42 -8.88 4.63 -6.65
C GLU A 42 -7.40 4.61 -7.06
N ASP A 43 -6.51 4.29 -6.13
CA ASP A 43 -5.07 4.19 -6.38
C ASP A 43 -4.76 3.07 -7.38
N PHE A 44 -5.43 1.92 -7.26
CA PHE A 44 -5.28 0.80 -8.17
C PHE A 44 -5.74 1.15 -9.59
N SER A 45 -6.86 1.86 -9.72
CA SER A 45 -7.37 2.30 -11.03
C SER A 45 -6.40 3.26 -11.72
N GLY A 46 -5.67 4.07 -10.94
CA GLY A 46 -4.62 4.95 -11.43
C GLY A 46 -3.41 4.23 -12.06
N LEU A 47 -3.26 2.90 -11.87
CA LEU A 47 -2.17 2.13 -12.47
C LEU A 47 -2.29 1.96 -13.99
N ALA A 48 -3.51 2.06 -14.54
CA ALA A 48 -3.74 1.80 -15.97
C ALA A 48 -3.03 2.82 -16.90
N GLY A 49 -2.79 4.04 -16.41
CA GLY A 49 -2.10 5.09 -17.17
C GLY A 49 -0.59 5.16 -16.91
N LEU A 50 -0.02 4.23 -16.13
CA LEU A 50 1.40 4.25 -15.76
C LEU A 50 2.22 3.33 -16.66
N GLY A 51 3.40 3.80 -17.02
CA GLY A 51 4.42 3.01 -17.69
C GLY A 51 5.06 1.96 -16.76
N ARG A 52 6.28 1.57 -17.08
CA ARG A 52 6.99 0.51 -16.35
C ARG A 52 7.46 0.92 -14.96
N ASP A 53 7.72 2.19 -14.70
CA ASP A 53 8.23 2.62 -13.39
C ASP A 53 7.09 3.15 -12.51
N LEU A 54 7.04 2.65 -11.27
CA LEU A 54 6.09 3.07 -10.25
C LEU A 54 6.80 3.40 -8.93
N VAL A 55 6.46 4.54 -8.34
CA VAL A 55 6.81 4.90 -6.96
C VAL A 55 5.57 4.79 -6.08
N HIS A 56 5.61 3.83 -5.16
CA HIS A 56 4.59 3.62 -4.15
C HIS A 56 5.03 4.18 -2.80
N PHE A 57 4.11 4.85 -2.10
CA PHE A 57 4.35 5.46 -0.80
C PHE A 57 3.51 4.78 0.29
N ASN A 58 4.17 4.40 1.39
CA ASN A 58 3.53 3.93 2.63
C ASN A 58 3.81 4.92 3.77
N LEU A 59 3.02 4.89 4.84
CA LEU A 59 3.25 5.72 6.02
C LEU A 59 4.48 5.24 6.80
N GLU A 60 5.43 6.14 7.07
CA GLU A 60 6.66 5.95 7.87
C GLU A 60 7.59 4.79 7.45
N ARG A 61 7.11 3.55 7.51
CA ARG A 61 7.85 2.32 7.28
C ARG A 61 7.06 1.36 6.39
N THR A 62 7.78 0.57 5.62
CA THR A 62 7.24 -0.58 4.87
C THR A 62 8.07 -1.83 5.13
N ILE A 63 7.45 -3.00 4.99
CA ILE A 63 8.14 -4.29 4.97
C ILE A 63 8.61 -4.69 3.56
N ASN A 64 8.38 -3.83 2.57
CA ASN A 64 8.83 -4.11 1.21
C ASN A 64 10.35 -4.24 1.14
N ARG A 65 10.84 -5.09 0.24
CA ARG A 65 12.28 -5.37 0.06
C ARG A 65 12.64 -5.32 -1.42
N ALA A 66 13.78 -4.71 -1.71
CA ALA A 66 14.35 -4.73 -3.04
C ALA A 66 14.71 -6.17 -3.44
N GLY A 67 14.53 -6.49 -4.73
CA GLY A 67 14.76 -7.82 -5.30
C GLY A 67 13.55 -8.75 -5.26
N LEU A 68 12.46 -8.39 -4.56
CA LEU A 68 11.24 -9.19 -4.50
C LEU A 68 10.21 -8.75 -5.56
N ARG A 69 9.47 -9.72 -6.09
CA ARG A 69 8.33 -9.53 -6.98
C ARG A 69 7.05 -9.38 -6.17
N TYR A 70 6.24 -8.40 -6.56
CA TYR A 70 5.00 -8.05 -5.88
C TYR A 70 3.81 -8.18 -6.82
N ALA A 71 2.69 -8.63 -6.29
CA ALA A 71 1.37 -8.37 -6.88
C ALA A 71 0.76 -7.13 -6.22
N LEU A 72 0.40 -6.16 -7.05
CA LEU A 72 -0.35 -4.97 -6.69
C LEU A 72 -1.84 -5.30 -6.87
N LEU A 73 -2.61 -5.24 -5.79
CA LEU A 73 -4.00 -5.69 -5.73
C LEU A 73 -4.92 -4.55 -5.23
N PRO A 74 -6.15 -4.43 -5.75
CA PRO A 74 -7.13 -3.51 -5.20
C PRO A 74 -7.73 -4.03 -3.89
N ILE A 75 -7.86 -3.11 -2.95
CA ILE A 75 -8.68 -3.25 -1.75
C ILE A 75 -10.12 -2.90 -2.16
N LEU A 76 -11.00 -3.89 -2.10
CA LEU A 76 -12.45 -3.70 -2.29
C LEU A 76 -13.09 -3.05 -1.06
N ARG A 77 -12.64 -3.46 0.13
CA ARG A 77 -13.08 -2.89 1.41
C ARG A 77 -11.89 -2.68 2.33
N PRO A 78 -11.62 -1.44 2.80
CA PRO A 78 -10.49 -1.18 3.68
C PRO A 78 -10.66 -1.86 5.03
N GLY A 79 -9.53 -2.28 5.60
CA GLY A 79 -9.47 -2.72 6.98
C GLY A 79 -9.46 -1.52 7.92
N HIS A 80 -9.92 -1.72 9.14
CA HIS A 80 -10.01 -0.68 10.16
C HIS A 80 -9.57 -1.22 11.51
N ARG A 81 -9.07 -0.33 12.37
CA ARG A 81 -8.85 -0.65 13.77
C ARG A 81 -9.96 -0.05 14.62
N ARG A 82 -10.66 -0.89 15.39
CA ARG A 82 -11.67 -0.44 16.33
C ARG A 82 -11.04 0.09 17.63
N PRO A 83 -11.75 0.96 18.38
CA PRO A 83 -11.39 1.26 19.76
C PRO A 83 -11.22 -0.04 20.55
N GLY A 84 -10.11 -0.16 21.30
CA GLY A 84 -9.74 -1.42 21.97
C GLY A 84 -8.81 -2.35 21.17
N GLY A 85 -8.43 -1.96 19.94
CA GLY A 85 -7.32 -2.59 19.21
C GLY A 85 -7.69 -3.76 18.29
N ALA A 86 -8.96 -4.18 18.25
CA ALA A 86 -9.43 -5.18 17.31
C ALA A 86 -9.30 -4.68 15.85
N GLU A 87 -8.75 -5.52 14.97
CA GLU A 87 -8.58 -5.19 13.54
C GLU A 87 -9.60 -5.92 12.69
N GLU A 88 -10.26 -5.17 11.80
CA GLU A 88 -11.01 -5.71 10.67
C GLU A 88 -10.07 -5.89 9.48
N LEU A 89 -10.06 -7.09 8.89
CA LEU A 89 -9.23 -7.38 7.74
C LEU A 89 -9.70 -6.63 6.49
N PRO A 90 -8.79 -6.09 5.67
CA PRO A 90 -9.15 -5.60 4.35
C PRO A 90 -9.62 -6.77 3.47
N VAL A 91 -10.57 -6.49 2.59
CA VAL A 91 -11.02 -7.41 1.53
C VAL A 91 -10.35 -7.03 0.22
N LEU A 92 -9.65 -7.99 -0.38
CA LEU A 92 -8.95 -7.83 -1.66
C LEU A 92 -9.69 -8.55 -2.80
N ASP A 93 -9.45 -8.11 -4.03
CA ASP A 93 -9.82 -8.85 -5.23
C ASP A 93 -8.58 -9.50 -5.85
N PRO A 94 -8.38 -10.82 -5.68
CA PRO A 94 -7.21 -11.51 -6.23
C PRO A 94 -7.27 -11.71 -7.75
N THR A 95 -8.42 -11.47 -8.38
CA THR A 95 -8.59 -11.65 -9.83
C THR A 95 -8.06 -10.46 -10.63
N ARG A 96 -7.83 -9.33 -9.96
CA ARG A 96 -7.34 -8.08 -10.56
C ARG A 96 -6.02 -7.71 -9.92
N PHE A 97 -4.93 -7.82 -10.67
CA PHE A 97 -3.62 -7.40 -10.18
C PHE A 97 -2.69 -6.99 -11.31
N ARG A 98 -1.66 -6.22 -10.93
CA ARG A 98 -0.45 -6.03 -11.75
C ARG A 98 0.74 -6.58 -10.98
N THR A 99 1.75 -7.05 -11.68
CA THR A 99 2.99 -7.52 -11.05
C THR A 99 4.15 -6.58 -11.31
N GLY A 100 5.17 -6.63 -10.46
CA GLY A 100 6.40 -5.87 -10.66
C GLY A 100 7.51 -6.22 -9.68
N LEU A 101 8.74 -5.90 -10.06
CA LEU A 101 9.93 -6.07 -9.24
C LEU A 101 10.18 -4.82 -8.38
N CYS A 102 10.33 -4.99 -7.07
CA CYS A 102 10.81 -3.93 -6.21
C CYS A 102 12.30 -3.70 -6.44
N VAL A 103 12.68 -2.50 -6.89
CA VAL A 103 14.07 -2.16 -7.23
C VAL A 103 14.77 -1.39 -6.12
N ALA A 104 14.02 -0.66 -5.28
CA ALA A 104 14.59 0.09 -4.16
C ALA A 104 13.53 0.40 -3.10
N VAL A 105 13.99 0.54 -1.86
CA VAL A 105 13.15 0.94 -0.72
C VAL A 105 13.89 1.98 0.12
N CYS A 106 13.22 3.09 0.44
CA CYS A 106 13.66 4.07 1.42
C CYS A 106 12.65 4.11 2.56
N GLN A 107 13.12 4.26 3.79
CA GLN A 107 12.29 4.25 4.99
C GLN A 107 12.35 5.63 5.65
N ARG A 108 11.28 6.05 6.33
CA ARG A 108 11.25 7.25 7.19
C ARG A 108 11.72 8.53 6.50
N VAL A 109 11.31 8.72 5.24
CA VAL A 109 11.59 9.94 4.48
C VAL A 109 10.57 11.01 4.88
N PRO A 110 10.99 12.16 5.45
CA PRO A 110 10.08 13.27 5.69
C PRO A 110 9.39 13.71 4.40
N LEU A 111 8.11 14.08 4.45
CA LEU A 111 7.36 14.41 3.23
C LEU A 111 7.99 15.57 2.44
N ALA A 112 8.48 16.60 3.14
CA ALA A 112 9.18 17.74 2.55
C ALA A 112 10.55 17.38 1.93
N ALA A 113 11.10 16.21 2.26
CA ALA A 113 12.38 15.72 1.72
C ALA A 113 12.21 14.75 0.55
N VAL A 114 10.96 14.45 0.14
CA VAL A 114 10.71 13.60 -1.03
C VAL A 114 11.13 14.35 -2.29
N ALA A 115 12.10 13.79 -3.01
CA ALA A 115 12.62 14.42 -4.22
C ALA A 115 11.51 14.57 -5.29
N PRO A 116 11.37 15.74 -5.93
CA PRO A 116 10.28 16.00 -6.88
C PRO A 116 10.16 14.96 -8.01
N GLY A 117 11.29 14.46 -8.52
CA GLY A 117 11.30 13.45 -9.59
C GLY A 117 10.64 12.12 -9.23
N LEU A 118 10.46 11.81 -7.93
CA LEU A 118 9.77 10.60 -7.50
C LEU A 118 8.25 10.67 -7.70
N PHE A 119 7.67 11.88 -7.71
CA PHE A 119 6.23 12.06 -7.96
C PHE A 119 5.86 11.84 -9.43
N ASN A 120 6.79 12.05 -10.36
CA ASN A 120 6.55 11.82 -11.79
C ASN A 120 6.21 10.36 -12.09
N ALA A 121 6.86 9.44 -11.39
CA ALA A 121 6.63 8.00 -11.49
C ALA A 121 5.64 7.48 -10.44
N SER A 122 4.93 8.34 -9.70
CA SER A 122 3.87 7.91 -8.77
C SER A 122 2.48 7.94 -9.42
N LEU A 123 1.46 7.61 -8.63
CA LEU A 123 0.07 7.65 -9.05
C LEU A 123 -0.33 9.05 -9.52
N PRO A 124 -1.26 9.17 -10.49
CA PRO A 124 -1.68 10.47 -11.02
C PRO A 124 -2.18 11.47 -9.96
N THR A 125 -2.72 10.97 -8.85
CA THR A 125 -3.25 11.75 -7.73
C THR A 125 -2.20 12.17 -6.70
N ILE A 126 -0.93 11.77 -6.87
CA ILE A 126 0.18 12.08 -5.95
C ILE A 126 1.31 12.75 -6.74
N ARG A 127 1.19 14.07 -6.93
CA ARG A 127 2.12 14.86 -7.75
C ARG A 127 3.05 15.77 -6.96
N ASP A 128 2.82 15.90 -5.66
CA ASP A 128 3.61 16.71 -4.75
C ASP A 128 3.48 16.18 -3.30
N ALA A 129 4.16 16.87 -2.37
CA ALA A 129 4.18 16.49 -0.95
C ALA A 129 2.80 16.66 -0.28
N ASP A 130 2.00 17.63 -0.69
CA ASP A 130 0.68 17.89 -0.10
C ASP A 130 -0.33 16.82 -0.54
N ALA A 131 -0.32 16.48 -1.82
CA ALA A 131 -1.10 15.37 -2.37
C ALA A 131 -0.69 14.02 -1.74
N LEU A 132 0.61 13.83 -1.49
CA LEU A 132 1.10 12.66 -0.74
C LEU A 132 0.58 12.66 0.69
N ALA A 133 0.64 13.79 1.41
CA ALA A 133 0.12 13.90 2.77
C ALA A 133 -1.38 13.55 2.81
N ALA A 134 -2.18 14.13 1.92
CA ALA A 134 -3.61 13.86 1.81
C ALA A 134 -3.90 12.38 1.51
N ALA A 135 -3.12 11.76 0.60
CA ALA A 135 -3.25 10.34 0.30
C ALA A 135 -2.90 9.45 1.51
N LEU A 136 -1.86 9.77 2.27
CA LEU A 136 -1.50 9.02 3.48
C LEU A 136 -2.59 9.16 4.55
N VAL A 137 -3.12 10.35 4.78
CA VAL A 137 -4.23 10.56 5.74
C VAL A 137 -5.44 9.72 5.34
N ARG A 138 -5.87 9.79 4.07
CA ARG A 138 -7.00 9.01 3.55
C ARG A 138 -6.84 7.51 3.76
N ARG A 139 -5.63 6.97 3.56
CA ARG A 139 -5.32 5.53 3.66
C ARG A 139 -5.21 5.04 5.11
N TYR A 140 -4.68 5.88 6.01
CA TYR A 140 -4.22 5.42 7.33
C TYR A 140 -5.02 5.96 8.51
N ALA A 141 -5.90 6.96 8.33
CA ALA A 141 -6.72 7.50 9.42
C ALA A 141 -7.55 6.41 10.13
N GLY A 142 -8.17 5.49 9.36
CA GLY A 142 -8.94 4.37 9.92
C GLY A 142 -8.11 3.29 10.64
N LEU A 143 -6.79 3.31 10.49
CA LEU A 143 -5.86 2.40 11.17
C LEU A 143 -5.21 3.03 12.41
N PHE A 144 -5.21 4.37 12.49
CA PHE A 144 -4.64 5.15 13.58
C PHE A 144 -5.64 6.20 14.07
N PRO A 145 -6.75 5.78 14.72
CA PRO A 145 -7.80 6.69 15.16
C PRO A 145 -7.33 7.73 16.18
N ASP A 146 -6.22 7.46 16.88
CA ASP A 146 -5.64 8.36 17.89
C ASP A 146 -4.73 9.45 17.28
N LEU A 147 -4.49 9.43 15.97
CA LEU A 147 -3.66 10.40 15.28
C LEU A 147 -4.51 11.32 14.42
N ASP A 148 -4.35 12.63 14.62
CA ASP A 148 -4.89 13.62 13.71
C ASP A 148 -4.13 13.63 12.35
N PRO A 149 -4.66 14.29 11.31
CA PRO A 149 -4.02 14.36 10.01
C PRO A 149 -2.59 14.93 10.02
N ALA A 150 -2.32 15.94 10.85
CA ALA A 150 -1.00 16.57 10.91
C ALA A 150 0.02 15.62 11.56
N ALA A 151 -0.38 14.92 12.62
CA ALA A 151 0.41 13.90 13.28
C ALA A 151 0.70 12.71 12.34
N LEU A 152 -0.24 12.32 11.49
CA LEU A 152 0.00 11.31 10.43
C LEU A 152 1.05 11.80 9.43
N ALA A 153 0.88 13.00 8.88
CA ALA A 153 1.80 13.58 7.89
C ALA A 153 3.22 13.75 8.45
N ALA A 154 3.34 14.17 9.72
CA ALA A 154 4.62 14.38 10.40
C ALA A 154 5.49 13.11 10.53
N ARG A 155 4.90 11.92 10.38
CA ARG A 155 5.66 10.65 10.40
C ARG A 155 6.48 10.41 9.15
N GLY A 156 6.22 11.17 8.08
CA GLY A 156 6.83 10.95 6.78
C GLY A 156 6.34 9.68 6.10
N CYS A 157 7.12 9.19 5.15
CA CYS A 157 6.76 8.06 4.30
C CYS A 157 7.89 7.06 4.15
N ALA A 158 7.53 5.83 3.78
CA ALA A 158 8.42 4.91 3.13
C ALA A 158 8.14 4.93 1.62
N ILE A 159 9.21 4.81 0.83
CA ILE A 159 9.19 4.89 -0.63
C ILE A 159 9.59 3.53 -1.16
N THR A 160 8.74 2.92 -1.98
CA THR A 160 9.03 1.69 -2.72
C THR A 160 9.07 2.02 -4.20
N ARG A 161 10.19 1.76 -4.86
CA ARG A 161 10.32 1.87 -6.31
C ARG A 161 10.11 0.50 -6.93
N LEU A 162 9.20 0.42 -7.90
CA LEU A 162 8.80 -0.79 -8.59
C LEU A 162 9.05 -0.62 -10.08
N ARG A 163 9.49 -1.70 -10.72
CA ARG A 163 9.41 -1.90 -12.16
C ARG A 163 8.27 -2.87 -12.44
N LEU A 164 7.16 -2.36 -12.94
CA LEU A 164 6.00 -3.13 -13.34
C LEU A 164 6.32 -3.99 -14.55
N ASP A 165 5.72 -5.17 -14.59
CA ASP A 165 5.72 -6.00 -15.78
C ASP A 165 4.79 -5.39 -16.84
N ASP A 166 5.03 -5.75 -18.10
CA ASP A 166 4.25 -5.30 -19.26
C ASP A 166 2.80 -5.81 -19.23
#